data_AF-A0A3M6TPX8-F1
#
_entry.id   AF-A0A3M6TPX8-F1
#
_cell.length_a   1.000
_cell.length_b   1.000
_cell.length_c   1.000
_cell.angle_alpha   90.00
_cell.angle_beta   90.00
_cell.angle_gamma   90.00
#
_symmetry.space_group_name_H-M   'P 1'
#
loop_
_entity.id
_entity.type
_entity.pdbx_description
1 polymer ?
#
loop_
_entity_poly.entity_id
_entity_poly.type
_entity_poly.pdbx_seq_one_letter_code
_entity_poly.pdbx_strand_id
1 'polypeptide(L)'
;MSGIRKSLATRTKECSPLGIYVHCYGHLLHLALQDTMTEIETLRNALGTIQSLYNFLHGSTKRHALFKDIEVHEEDVALTLKSLSTTRWSCRWAAVRAVLEQVPRIMAALVTLSKDRDPKTYNESYSLLHSICDFQFVYGLMVLKLILSNTDNLSRYLQGEQMNVITANKTDDAVVKTLSNCRNEESFTQMWSHADVIAQKIRIGIVGTKFTFRDAKVPRTRPSRRLQGLTGETPAAANDSSQQTAKDYFRITVYYTTIDKVVSELQSRFEGNDQEVLCALGEIIFSHSPSINNIQPVSNFYGVESQMLSIENYDCGDPCQRKNAAVIVKTMHQNGLHDILPVLYKVASILARIPATSCSAERSFSALRRIKTFLRSTMGQDRLSSIAVINIERKYANKTMQNDMQRIIDIFGSRSNRSSYFF
;
A
#
# COMPACT_ATOMS: atom_id res chain seq x y z
N MET A 1 10.87 5.50 -6.73
CA MET A 1 11.50 5.70 -8.06
C MET A 1 12.92 5.11 -8.11
N SER A 2 13.07 3.81 -7.85
CA SER A 2 14.18 2.98 -8.38
C SER A 2 13.61 2.16 -9.53
N GLY A 3 13.28 2.83 -10.63
CA GLY A 3 12.98 2.10 -11.85
C GLY A 3 14.25 1.48 -12.41
N ILE A 4 14.09 0.57 -13.37
CA ILE A 4 15.14 -0.04 -14.21
C ILE A 4 16.21 0.97 -14.66
N ARG A 5 15.84 2.25 -14.80
CA ARG A 5 16.76 3.36 -15.00
C ARG A 5 17.16 3.99 -13.65
N LYS A 6 18.26 3.52 -13.06
CA LYS A 6 18.93 4.07 -11.84
C LYS A 6 19.20 5.59 -11.85
N SER A 7 18.98 6.23 -13.01
CA SER A 7 19.16 7.65 -13.30
C SER A 7 18.83 8.66 -12.20
N LEU A 8 17.69 8.58 -11.51
CA LEU A 8 17.33 9.59 -10.51
C LEU A 8 18.19 9.48 -9.25
N ALA A 9 18.30 8.28 -8.67
CA ALA A 9 19.11 8.06 -7.48
C ALA A 9 20.59 8.38 -7.75
N THR A 10 21.08 7.98 -8.92
CA THR A 10 22.45 8.30 -9.36
C THR A 10 22.65 9.81 -9.53
N ARG A 11 21.75 10.53 -10.20
CA ARG A 11 21.82 11.99 -10.35
C ARG A 11 21.72 12.72 -9.00
N THR A 12 20.88 12.25 -8.09
CA THR A 12 20.81 12.84 -6.73
C THR A 12 22.14 12.67 -6.00
N LYS A 13 22.79 11.50 -6.11
CA LYS A 13 24.12 11.26 -5.52
C LYS A 13 25.22 12.07 -6.21
N GLU A 14 25.14 12.30 -7.51
CA GLU A 14 26.07 13.19 -8.24
C GLU A 14 25.97 14.64 -7.74
N CYS A 15 24.77 15.14 -7.49
CA CYS A 15 24.57 16.50 -6.97
C CYS A 15 24.86 16.63 -5.47
N SER A 16 24.65 15.57 -4.69
CA SER A 16 24.82 15.57 -3.24
C SER A 16 25.36 14.21 -2.77
N PRO A 17 26.70 14.04 -2.66
CA PRO A 17 27.30 12.75 -2.33
C PRO A 17 26.99 12.29 -0.90
N LEU A 18 26.73 13.23 0.02
CA LEU A 18 26.28 12.95 1.40
C LEU A 18 24.76 12.79 1.51
N GLY A 19 24.03 12.82 0.39
CA GLY A 19 22.58 12.68 0.38
C GLY A 19 22.17 11.22 0.48
N ILE A 20 21.57 10.83 1.62
CA ILE A 20 20.98 9.50 1.76
C ILE A 20 19.78 9.38 0.82
N TYR A 21 19.81 8.37 -0.04
CA TYR A 21 18.69 8.04 -0.90
C TYR A 21 17.79 7.00 -0.22
N VAL A 22 16.64 7.44 0.26
CA VAL A 22 15.65 6.59 0.92
C VAL A 22 14.50 6.30 -0.04
N HIS A 23 14.11 5.04 -0.17
CA HIS A 23 12.86 4.70 -0.81
C HIS A 23 11.68 5.06 0.09
N CYS A 24 10.61 5.60 -0.49
CA CYS A 24 9.38 5.86 0.25
C CYS A 24 8.91 4.56 0.92
N TYR A 25 8.80 4.55 2.25
CA TYR A 25 8.41 3.35 3.00
C TYR A 25 7.01 2.85 2.60
N GLY A 26 6.07 3.76 2.35
CA GLY A 26 4.76 3.38 1.82
C GLY A 26 4.83 2.71 0.44
N HIS A 27 5.80 3.09 -0.39
CA HIS A 27 6.03 2.43 -1.68
C HIS A 27 6.75 1.09 -1.52
N LEU A 28 7.70 0.96 -0.59
CA LEU A 28 8.35 -0.31 -0.26
C LEU A 28 7.34 -1.36 0.20
N LEU A 29 6.50 -0.99 1.18
CA LEU A 29 5.41 -1.85 1.66
C LEU A 29 4.47 -2.24 0.51
N HIS A 30 4.10 -1.28 -0.35
CA HIS A 30 3.25 -1.56 -1.50
C HIS A 30 3.91 -2.57 -2.45
N LEU A 31 5.19 -2.38 -2.81
CA LEU A 31 5.90 -3.29 -3.70
C LEU A 31 6.00 -4.70 -3.09
N ALA A 32 6.35 -4.82 -1.80
CA ALA A 32 6.38 -6.11 -1.11
C ALA A 32 5.05 -6.86 -1.22
N LEU A 33 3.94 -6.16 -0.96
CA LEU A 33 2.60 -6.73 -1.03
C LEU A 33 2.14 -6.99 -2.48
N GLN A 34 2.61 -6.21 -3.44
CA GLN A 34 2.29 -6.41 -4.85
C GLN A 34 2.99 -7.64 -5.42
N ASP A 35 4.29 -7.77 -5.17
CA ASP A 35 5.10 -8.86 -5.70
C ASP A 35 4.61 -10.21 -5.12
N THR A 36 4.37 -10.26 -3.80
CA THR A 36 3.77 -11.44 -3.14
C THR A 36 2.43 -11.86 -3.73
N MET A 37 1.51 -10.92 -3.94
CA MET A 37 0.16 -11.25 -4.42
C MET A 37 0.08 -11.53 -5.92
N THR A 38 1.08 -11.09 -6.70
CA THR A 38 1.11 -11.34 -8.16
C THR A 38 1.80 -12.65 -8.52
N GLU A 39 2.77 -13.09 -7.72
CA GLU A 39 3.43 -14.39 -7.85
C GLU A 39 2.49 -15.55 -7.47
N ILE A 40 1.72 -15.40 -6.39
CA ILE A 40 0.84 -16.46 -5.89
C ILE A 40 -0.49 -16.43 -6.64
N GLU A 41 -0.71 -17.46 -7.46
CA GLU A 41 -1.84 -17.53 -8.39
C GLU A 41 -3.20 -17.37 -7.72
N THR A 42 -3.42 -18.03 -6.58
CA THR A 42 -4.70 -17.97 -5.85
C THR A 42 -5.02 -16.55 -5.38
N LEU A 43 -4.03 -15.79 -4.91
CA LEU A 43 -4.19 -14.40 -4.48
C LEU A 43 -4.42 -13.47 -5.67
N ARG A 44 -3.63 -13.66 -6.73
CA ARG A 44 -3.76 -12.89 -7.98
C ARG A 44 -5.16 -13.05 -8.58
N ASN A 45 -5.63 -14.28 -8.68
CA ASN A 45 -6.94 -14.59 -9.23
C ASN A 45 -8.06 -14.03 -8.33
N ALA A 46 -7.92 -14.16 -7.00
CA ALA A 46 -8.89 -13.58 -6.07
C ALA A 46 -8.99 -12.06 -6.19
N LEU A 47 -7.86 -11.34 -6.27
CA LEU A 47 -7.84 -9.90 -6.51
C LEU A 47 -8.47 -9.53 -7.85
N GLY A 48 -8.19 -10.30 -8.91
CA GLY A 48 -8.83 -10.12 -10.22
C GLY A 48 -10.35 -10.23 -10.16
N THR A 49 -10.87 -11.24 -9.45
CA THR A 49 -12.30 -11.43 -9.24
C THR A 49 -12.91 -10.27 -8.43
N ILE A 50 -12.25 -9.81 -7.36
CA ILE A 50 -12.72 -8.65 -6.58
C ILE A 50 -12.86 -7.40 -7.46
N GLN A 51 -11.87 -7.11 -8.31
CA GLN A 51 -11.95 -5.97 -9.22
C GLN A 51 -13.08 -6.14 -10.24
N SER A 52 -13.26 -7.34 -10.78
CA SER A 52 -14.32 -7.63 -11.74
C SER A 52 -15.71 -7.47 -11.12
N LEU A 53 -15.89 -7.89 -9.85
CA LEU A 53 -17.13 -7.66 -9.09
C LEU A 53 -17.43 -6.18 -8.92
N TYR A 54 -16.43 -5.39 -8.53
CA TYR A 54 -16.58 -3.95 -8.42
C TYR A 54 -16.96 -3.32 -9.77
N ASN A 55 -16.20 -3.61 -10.83
CA ASN A 55 -16.45 -3.06 -12.16
C ASN A 55 -17.86 -3.43 -12.68
N PHE A 56 -18.31 -4.65 -12.41
CA PHE A 56 -19.63 -5.11 -12.79
C PHE A 56 -20.74 -4.38 -12.01
N LEU A 57 -20.73 -4.46 -10.68
CA LEU A 57 -21.82 -3.91 -9.86
C LEU A 57 -21.85 -2.37 -9.88
N HIS A 58 -20.70 -1.70 -9.83
CA HIS A 58 -20.62 -0.23 -9.90
C HIS A 58 -20.63 0.32 -11.33
N GLY A 59 -20.41 -0.51 -12.36
CA GLY A 59 -20.36 -0.06 -13.75
C GLY A 59 -21.71 0.34 -14.33
N SER A 60 -22.82 0.05 -13.65
CA SER A 60 -24.17 0.50 -14.05
C SER A 60 -24.94 1.01 -12.84
N THR A 61 -25.61 2.14 -12.99
CA THR A 61 -26.47 2.71 -11.94
C THR A 61 -27.60 1.75 -11.54
N LYS A 62 -28.15 0.99 -12.50
CA LYS A 62 -29.18 -0.02 -12.24
C LYS A 62 -28.65 -1.18 -11.39
N ARG A 63 -27.49 -1.72 -11.74
CA ARG A 63 -26.84 -2.82 -11.00
C ARG A 63 -26.43 -2.37 -9.60
N HIS A 64 -25.93 -1.15 -9.48
CA HIS A 64 -25.55 -0.55 -8.21
C HIS A 64 -26.76 -0.30 -7.30
N ALA A 65 -27.88 0.17 -7.86
CA ALA A 65 -29.14 0.32 -7.13
C ALA A 65 -29.66 -1.06 -6.66
N LEU A 66 -29.73 -2.05 -7.56
CA LEU A 66 -30.13 -3.41 -7.21
C LEU A 66 -29.28 -3.99 -6.07
N PHE A 67 -27.96 -3.82 -6.14
CA PHE A 67 -27.07 -4.25 -5.06
C PHE A 67 -27.38 -3.51 -3.76
N LYS A 68 -27.66 -2.20 -3.83
CA LYS A 68 -28.03 -1.38 -2.66
C LYS A 68 -29.36 -1.79 -2.03
N ASP A 69 -30.34 -2.16 -2.84
CA ASP A 69 -31.70 -2.46 -2.42
C ASP A 69 -31.84 -3.84 -1.77
N ILE A 70 -30.86 -4.73 -1.95
CA ILE A 70 -30.82 -6.01 -1.24
C ILE A 70 -30.55 -5.74 0.25
N GLU A 71 -31.49 -6.19 1.08
CA GLU A 71 -31.45 -6.08 2.53
C GLU A 71 -30.19 -6.72 3.12
N VAL A 72 -29.70 -6.09 4.17
CA VAL A 72 -28.59 -6.59 4.98
C VAL A 72 -29.20 -7.19 6.23
N HIS A 73 -28.69 -8.33 6.70
CA HIS A 73 -29.12 -8.88 7.99
C HIS A 73 -28.98 -7.81 9.08
N GLU A 74 -29.93 -7.74 10.03
CA GLU A 74 -30.11 -6.60 10.95
C GLU A 74 -28.86 -6.21 11.77
N GLU A 75 -27.87 -7.10 11.88
CA GLU A 75 -26.61 -6.87 12.62
C GLU A 75 -25.41 -6.43 11.75
N ASP A 76 -25.50 -6.52 10.42
CA ASP A 76 -24.37 -6.28 9.50
C ASP A 76 -24.35 -4.84 8.93
N VAL A 77 -23.15 -4.26 8.82
CA VAL A 77 -22.98 -2.92 8.22
C VAL A 77 -23.02 -3.02 6.69
N ALA A 78 -23.90 -2.22 6.06
CA ALA A 78 -24.02 -2.14 4.61
C ALA A 78 -22.79 -1.47 3.95
N LEU A 79 -21.72 -2.24 3.71
CA LEU A 79 -20.55 -1.80 2.97
C LEU A 79 -20.78 -1.78 1.44
N THR A 80 -20.40 -0.69 0.79
CA THR A 80 -20.31 -0.66 -0.68
C THR A 80 -18.99 -1.26 -1.15
N LEU A 81 -19.02 -1.97 -2.29
CA LEU A 81 -17.80 -2.45 -2.92
C LEU A 81 -16.86 -1.30 -3.28
N LYS A 82 -15.55 -1.58 -3.26
CA LYS A 82 -14.50 -0.61 -3.54
C LYS A 82 -13.61 -1.13 -4.65
N SER A 83 -13.20 -0.26 -5.56
CA SER A 83 -12.19 -0.58 -6.55
C SER A 83 -10.89 -0.93 -5.86
N LEU A 84 -10.19 -1.97 -6.35
CA LEU A 84 -8.76 -2.08 -6.12
C LEU A 84 -8.12 -0.91 -6.87
N SER A 85 -7.51 0.01 -6.13
CA SER A 85 -6.69 1.04 -6.75
C SER A 85 -5.40 0.38 -7.25
N THR A 86 -5.03 0.67 -8.50
CA THR A 86 -3.72 0.27 -9.06
C THR A 86 -2.57 1.02 -8.40
N THR A 87 -2.84 2.17 -7.79
CA THR A 87 -1.81 3.08 -7.24
C THR A 87 -1.85 3.21 -5.72
N ARG A 88 -2.98 2.90 -5.06
CA ARG A 88 -3.16 3.08 -3.61
C ARG A 88 -3.50 1.76 -2.92
N TRP A 89 -2.46 1.08 -2.47
CA TRP A 89 -2.60 -0.22 -1.82
C TRP A 89 -3.40 -0.18 -0.51
N SER A 90 -3.39 0.95 0.21
CA SER A 90 -4.20 1.17 1.43
C SER A 90 -5.70 0.97 1.23
N CYS A 91 -6.20 1.03 -0.02
CA CYS A 91 -7.60 0.77 -0.32
C CYS A 91 -7.94 -0.72 -0.50
N ARG A 92 -6.96 -1.61 -0.61
CA ARG A 92 -7.19 -3.03 -0.92
C ARG A 92 -7.78 -3.81 0.24
N TRP A 93 -7.34 -3.55 1.47
CA TRP A 93 -7.98 -4.15 2.64
C TRP A 93 -9.46 -3.79 2.69
N ALA A 94 -9.81 -2.53 2.46
CA ALA A 94 -11.20 -2.09 2.46
C ALA A 94 -12.04 -2.75 1.34
N ALA A 95 -11.45 -3.06 0.18
CA ALA A 95 -12.12 -3.80 -0.89
C ALA A 95 -12.32 -5.28 -0.55
N VAL A 96 -11.28 -5.94 -0.02
CA VAL A 96 -11.36 -7.34 0.43
C VAL A 96 -12.37 -7.50 1.56
N ARG A 97 -12.33 -6.59 2.54
CA ARG A 97 -13.29 -6.54 3.65
C ARG A 97 -14.72 -6.36 3.16
N ALA A 98 -14.96 -5.42 2.23
CA ALA A 98 -16.28 -5.21 1.65
C ALA A 98 -16.81 -6.47 0.95
N VAL A 99 -15.97 -7.18 0.19
CA VAL A 99 -16.39 -8.43 -0.46
C VAL A 99 -16.67 -9.53 0.57
N LEU A 100 -15.81 -9.69 1.57
CA LEU A 100 -15.95 -10.72 2.61
C LEU A 100 -17.20 -10.54 3.48
N GLU A 101 -17.50 -9.32 3.91
CA GLU A 101 -18.68 -9.04 4.74
C GLU A 101 -19.97 -9.09 3.91
N GLN A 102 -19.90 -8.82 2.61
CA GLN A 102 -21.07 -8.74 1.73
C GLN A 102 -21.27 -9.98 0.85
N VAL A 103 -20.58 -11.10 1.09
CA VAL A 103 -20.69 -12.32 0.25
C VAL A 103 -22.15 -12.70 -0.02
N PRO A 104 -23.06 -12.81 0.98
CA PRO A 104 -24.45 -13.19 0.74
C PRO A 104 -25.18 -12.21 -0.18
N ARG A 105 -24.94 -10.91 0.02
CA ARG A 105 -25.56 -9.83 -0.75
C ARG A 105 -25.06 -9.78 -2.19
N ILE A 106 -23.75 -9.95 -2.39
CA ILE A 106 -23.14 -10.05 -3.71
C ILE A 106 -23.74 -11.24 -4.46
N MET A 107 -23.89 -12.37 -3.79
CA MET A 107 -24.50 -13.54 -4.41
C MET A 107 -25.96 -13.31 -4.79
N ALA A 108 -26.78 -12.77 -3.89
CA ALA A 108 -28.19 -12.47 -4.19
C ALA A 108 -28.31 -11.52 -5.40
N ALA A 109 -27.44 -10.51 -5.49
CA ALA A 109 -27.38 -9.60 -6.63
C ALA A 109 -27.01 -10.34 -7.92
N LEU A 110 -25.96 -11.15 -7.90
CA LEU A 110 -25.49 -11.89 -9.07
C LEU A 110 -26.49 -12.97 -9.52
N VAL A 111 -27.15 -13.67 -8.58
CA VAL A 111 -28.22 -14.64 -8.90
C VAL A 111 -29.39 -13.93 -9.59
N THR A 112 -29.76 -12.75 -9.12
CA THR A 112 -30.83 -11.95 -9.75
C THR A 112 -30.42 -11.50 -11.15
N LEU A 113 -29.19 -10.98 -11.30
CA LEU A 113 -28.64 -10.51 -12.57
C LEU A 113 -28.36 -11.65 -13.56
N SER A 114 -28.16 -12.89 -13.08
CA SER A 114 -28.02 -14.08 -13.91
C SER A 114 -29.34 -14.54 -14.54
N LYS A 115 -30.42 -13.79 -14.34
CA LYS A 115 -31.72 -13.97 -15.00
C LYS A 115 -32.11 -12.75 -15.86
N ASP A 116 -31.21 -11.79 -16.01
CA ASP A 116 -31.45 -10.58 -16.81
C ASP A 116 -31.66 -10.95 -18.29
N ARG A 117 -32.44 -10.15 -19.00
CA ARG A 117 -32.70 -10.28 -20.44
C ARG A 117 -31.51 -9.83 -21.28
N ASP A 118 -30.71 -8.90 -20.77
CA ASP A 118 -29.52 -8.42 -21.45
C ASP A 118 -28.43 -9.51 -21.48
N PRO A 119 -28.00 -10.01 -22.65
CA PRO A 119 -27.03 -11.09 -22.75
C PRO A 119 -25.67 -10.76 -22.12
N LYS A 120 -25.25 -9.48 -22.15
CA LYS A 120 -23.98 -9.07 -21.55
C LYS A 120 -24.04 -9.18 -20.02
N THR A 121 -25.08 -8.59 -19.42
CA THR A 121 -25.31 -8.64 -17.97
C THR A 121 -25.50 -10.09 -17.49
N TYR A 122 -26.25 -10.90 -18.24
CA TYR A 122 -26.42 -12.33 -17.97
C TYR A 122 -25.08 -13.08 -17.98
N ASN A 123 -24.27 -12.97 -19.05
CA ASN A 123 -23.03 -13.72 -19.19
C ASN A 123 -21.96 -13.28 -18.17
N GLU A 124 -21.80 -11.97 -17.95
CA GLU A 124 -20.87 -11.42 -16.96
C GLU A 124 -21.26 -11.83 -15.53
N SER A 125 -22.55 -11.73 -15.15
CA SER A 125 -23.00 -12.19 -13.83
C SER A 125 -22.85 -13.69 -13.64
N TYR A 126 -23.17 -14.49 -14.67
CA TYR A 126 -23.04 -15.94 -14.65
C TYR A 126 -21.59 -16.37 -14.43
N SER A 127 -20.65 -15.78 -15.17
CA SER A 127 -19.22 -16.05 -15.02
C SER A 127 -18.69 -15.62 -13.64
N LEU A 128 -19.07 -14.44 -13.16
CA LEU A 128 -18.68 -13.94 -11.83
C LEU A 128 -19.21 -14.83 -10.71
N LEU A 129 -20.43 -15.34 -10.84
CA LEU A 129 -21.00 -16.27 -9.87
C LEU A 129 -20.16 -17.55 -9.82
N HIS A 130 -19.80 -18.14 -10.96
CA HIS A 130 -18.88 -19.29 -11.01
C HIS A 130 -17.51 -19.01 -10.40
N SER A 131 -16.99 -17.79 -10.56
CA SER A 131 -15.73 -17.38 -9.94
C SER A 131 -15.81 -17.27 -8.42
N ILE A 132 -16.94 -16.80 -7.87
CA ILE A 132 -17.16 -16.72 -6.41
C ILE A 132 -17.49 -18.10 -5.81
N CYS A 133 -18.16 -18.97 -6.58
CA CYS A 133 -18.53 -20.34 -6.20
C CYS A 133 -17.34 -21.31 -6.31
N ASP A 134 -16.17 -20.89 -5.84
CA ASP A 134 -14.92 -21.64 -5.93
C ASP A 134 -14.16 -21.54 -4.61
N PHE A 135 -13.79 -22.69 -4.04
CA PHE A 135 -13.01 -22.74 -2.82
C PHE A 135 -11.66 -22.02 -2.99
N GLN A 136 -11.05 -22.03 -4.18
CA GLN A 136 -9.81 -21.28 -4.43
C GLN A 136 -10.01 -19.78 -4.22
N PHE A 137 -11.14 -19.22 -4.64
CA PHE A 137 -11.48 -17.82 -4.44
C PHE A 137 -11.73 -17.51 -2.97
N VAL A 138 -12.54 -18.33 -2.29
CA VAL A 138 -12.85 -18.18 -0.86
C VAL A 138 -11.57 -18.24 -0.02
N TYR A 139 -10.70 -19.22 -0.28
CA TYR A 139 -9.44 -19.36 0.42
C TYR A 139 -8.49 -18.20 0.11
N GLY A 140 -8.41 -17.77 -1.16
CA GLY A 140 -7.66 -16.58 -1.56
C GLY A 140 -8.11 -15.32 -0.83
N LEU A 141 -9.42 -15.11 -0.65
CA LEU A 141 -9.96 -14.00 0.15
C LEU A 141 -9.52 -14.06 1.62
N MET A 142 -9.49 -15.26 2.22
CA MET A 142 -9.08 -15.45 3.61
C MET A 142 -7.58 -15.17 3.81
N VAL A 143 -6.74 -15.62 2.89
CA VAL A 143 -5.30 -15.32 2.92
C VAL A 143 -5.04 -13.83 2.68
N LEU A 144 -5.76 -13.21 1.74
CA LEU A 144 -5.72 -11.75 1.53
C LEU A 144 -6.14 -10.99 2.79
N LYS A 145 -7.16 -11.46 3.51
CA LYS A 145 -7.57 -10.88 4.79
C LYS A 145 -6.43 -10.93 5.79
N LEU A 146 -5.75 -12.07 5.95
CA LEU A 146 -4.63 -12.20 6.88
C LEU A 146 -3.53 -11.17 6.59
N ILE A 147 -3.06 -11.08 5.35
CA ILE A 147 -1.95 -10.19 5.00
C ILE A 147 -2.38 -8.71 5.09
N LEU A 148 -3.49 -8.36 4.44
CA LEU A 148 -3.90 -6.97 4.28
C LEU A 148 -4.39 -6.36 5.59
N SER A 149 -5.05 -7.12 6.47
CA SER A 149 -5.49 -6.59 7.76
C SER A 149 -4.31 -6.29 8.69
N ASN A 150 -3.29 -7.15 8.71
CA ASN A 150 -2.09 -6.93 9.53
C ASN A 150 -1.23 -5.76 9.01
N THR A 151 -1.23 -5.52 7.70
CA THR A 151 -0.41 -4.47 7.07
C THR A 151 -1.12 -3.13 6.92
N ASP A 152 -2.45 -3.07 7.12
CA ASP A 152 -3.27 -1.88 6.94
C ASP A 152 -2.93 -0.77 7.94
N ASN A 153 -2.66 -1.10 9.21
CA ASN A 153 -2.24 -0.12 10.22
C ASN A 153 -0.88 0.49 9.88
N LEU A 154 0.10 -0.34 9.50
CA LEU A 154 1.40 0.12 9.02
C LEU A 154 1.22 1.00 7.78
N SER A 155 0.41 0.59 6.81
CA SER A 155 0.15 1.37 5.60
C SER A 155 -0.46 2.74 5.92
N ARG A 156 -1.40 2.85 6.88
CA ARG A 156 -1.96 4.14 7.31
C ARG A 156 -0.92 5.00 8.02
N TYR A 157 -0.10 4.39 8.86
CA TYR A 157 0.97 5.08 9.59
C TYR A 157 2.01 5.69 8.65
N LEU A 158 2.50 4.91 7.68
CA LEU A 158 3.47 5.35 6.67
C LEU A 158 2.93 6.44 5.72
N GLN A 159 1.61 6.56 5.59
CA GLN A 159 0.93 7.60 4.82
C GLN A 159 0.58 8.84 5.66
N GLY A 160 0.82 8.79 6.98
CA GLY A 160 0.54 9.88 7.91
C GLY A 160 1.56 11.02 7.82
N GLU A 161 1.13 12.23 8.17
CA GLU A 161 1.97 13.44 8.14
C GLU A 161 2.98 13.51 9.31
N GLN A 162 2.76 12.69 10.34
CA GLN A 162 3.57 12.62 11.57
C GLN A 162 4.35 11.29 11.65
N MET A 163 4.77 10.76 10.50
CA MET A 163 5.51 9.50 10.46
C MET A 163 6.93 9.70 11.04
N ASN A 164 7.32 8.81 11.94
CA ASN A 164 8.65 8.67 12.50
C ASN A 164 9.29 7.39 11.96
N VAL A 165 10.54 7.48 11.50
CA VAL A 165 11.32 6.36 10.94
C VAL A 165 11.49 5.22 11.96
N ILE A 166 11.77 5.54 13.23
CA ILE A 166 11.97 4.52 14.28
C ILE A 166 10.68 3.76 14.51
N THR A 167 9.57 4.49 14.68
CA THR A 167 8.26 3.88 14.91
C THR A 167 7.84 3.07 13.70
N ALA A 168 8.12 3.54 12.48
CA ALA A 168 7.84 2.80 11.25
C ALA A 168 8.55 1.44 11.23
N ASN A 169 9.84 1.38 11.57
CA ASN A 169 10.59 0.12 11.62
C ASN A 169 10.11 -0.79 12.75
N LYS A 170 9.86 -0.25 13.94
CA LYS A 170 9.28 -1.02 15.05
C LYS A 170 7.91 -1.61 14.68
N THR A 171 7.08 -0.86 13.95
CA THR A 171 5.79 -1.36 13.48
C THR A 171 5.92 -2.38 12.36
N ASP A 172 6.92 -2.24 11.48
CA ASP A 172 7.23 -3.24 10.45
C ASP A 172 7.70 -4.55 11.10
N ASP A 173 8.66 -4.49 12.03
CA ASP A 173 9.12 -5.62 12.82
C ASP A 173 7.96 -6.32 13.55
N ALA A 174 7.02 -5.54 14.10
CA ALA A 174 5.83 -6.08 14.73
C ALA A 174 4.95 -6.84 13.73
N VAL A 175 4.72 -6.29 12.53
CA VAL A 175 3.95 -6.95 11.46
C VAL A 175 4.65 -8.22 11.00
N VAL A 176 5.97 -8.17 10.79
CA VAL A 176 6.78 -9.35 10.41
C VAL A 176 6.67 -10.44 11.48
N LYS A 177 6.80 -10.09 12.77
CA LYS A 177 6.63 -11.04 13.87
C LYS A 177 5.23 -11.62 13.91
N THR A 178 4.19 -10.80 13.77
CA THR A 178 2.80 -11.28 13.73
C THR A 178 2.56 -12.26 12.59
N LEU A 179 3.02 -11.93 11.36
CA LEU A 179 2.85 -12.81 10.20
C LEU A 179 3.66 -14.11 10.35
N SER A 180 4.88 -14.02 10.88
CA SER A 180 5.73 -15.19 11.17
C SER A 180 5.08 -16.12 12.20
N ASN A 181 4.45 -15.55 13.23
CA ASN A 181 3.71 -16.32 14.24
C ASN A 181 2.45 -17.00 13.66
N CYS A 182 1.89 -16.51 12.56
CA CYS A 182 0.79 -17.18 11.87
C CYS A 182 1.27 -18.40 11.06
N ARG A 183 2.57 -18.61 10.89
CA ARG A 183 3.16 -19.75 10.17
C ARG A 183 3.16 -21.03 11.01
N ASN A 184 1.99 -21.45 11.48
CA ASN A 184 1.82 -22.69 12.23
C ASN A 184 0.53 -23.43 11.81
N GLU A 185 0.42 -24.69 12.22
CA GLU A 185 -0.69 -25.54 11.85
C GLU A 185 -2.01 -25.12 12.51
N GLU A 186 -1.96 -24.58 13.72
CA GLU A 186 -3.13 -24.05 14.44
C GLU A 186 -3.77 -22.87 13.70
N SER A 187 -2.96 -21.90 13.29
CA SER A 187 -3.44 -20.74 12.51
C SER A 187 -3.97 -21.17 11.14
N PHE A 188 -3.30 -22.13 10.50
CA PHE A 188 -3.80 -22.71 9.25
C PHE A 188 -5.15 -23.40 9.42
N THR A 189 -5.33 -24.21 10.46
CA THR A 189 -6.59 -24.92 10.71
C THR A 189 -7.72 -23.96 11.06
N GLN A 190 -7.46 -22.91 11.83
CA GLN A 190 -8.41 -21.82 12.08
C GLN A 190 -8.76 -21.07 10.79
N MET A 191 -7.79 -20.79 9.92
CA MET A 191 -8.09 -20.14 8.63
C MET A 191 -8.93 -21.04 7.73
N TRP A 192 -8.62 -22.33 7.70
CA TRP A 192 -9.35 -23.32 6.93
C TRP A 192 -10.80 -23.43 7.40
N SER A 193 -11.05 -23.48 8.71
CA SER A 193 -12.41 -23.54 9.26
C SER A 193 -13.23 -22.29 8.92
N HIS A 194 -12.62 -21.10 8.98
CA HIS A 194 -13.29 -19.87 8.55
C HIS A 194 -13.60 -19.87 7.04
N ALA A 195 -12.69 -20.40 6.21
CA ALA A 195 -12.94 -20.56 4.78
C ALA A 195 -14.11 -21.51 4.52
N ASP A 196 -14.20 -22.62 5.28
CA ASP A 196 -15.31 -23.56 5.22
C ASP A 196 -16.63 -22.89 5.62
N VAL A 197 -16.66 -22.06 6.66
CA VAL A 197 -17.87 -21.32 7.08
C VAL A 197 -18.37 -20.41 5.95
N ILE A 198 -17.47 -19.68 5.28
CA ILE A 198 -17.84 -18.82 4.14
C ILE A 198 -18.31 -19.69 2.95
N ALA A 199 -17.63 -20.81 2.69
CA ALA A 199 -18.04 -21.75 1.66
C ALA A 199 -19.44 -22.33 1.94
N GLN A 200 -19.79 -22.63 3.21
CA GLN A 200 -21.15 -23.05 3.57
C GLN A 200 -22.17 -21.94 3.34
N LYS A 201 -21.87 -20.69 3.73
CA LYS A 201 -22.74 -19.53 3.43
C LYS A 201 -23.01 -19.41 1.92
N ILE A 202 -21.97 -19.61 1.10
CA ILE A 202 -22.09 -19.61 -0.35
C ILE A 202 -22.93 -20.81 -0.84
N ARG A 203 -22.72 -22.01 -0.30
CA ARG A 203 -23.53 -23.18 -0.67
C ARG A 203 -25.01 -22.94 -0.37
N ILE A 204 -25.35 -22.39 0.80
CA ILE A 204 -26.73 -22.05 1.19
C ILE A 204 -27.34 -21.04 0.22
N GLY A 205 -26.62 -19.98 -0.14
CA GLY A 205 -27.12 -18.97 -1.08
C GLY A 205 -27.30 -19.44 -2.52
N ILE A 206 -26.77 -20.62 -2.88
CA ILE A 206 -26.89 -21.24 -4.20
C ILE A 206 -28.04 -22.25 -4.24
N VAL A 207 -28.57 -22.69 -3.09
CA VAL A 207 -29.64 -23.69 -3.02
C VAL A 207 -30.84 -23.22 -3.87
N GLY A 208 -31.30 -24.09 -4.78
CA GLY A 208 -32.40 -23.77 -5.71
C GLY A 208 -31.97 -23.05 -7.00
N THR A 209 -30.67 -22.81 -7.20
CA THR A 209 -30.12 -22.29 -8.46
C THR A 209 -29.40 -23.39 -9.26
N LYS A 210 -29.01 -23.09 -10.51
CA LYS A 210 -28.30 -24.04 -11.40
C LYS A 210 -26.79 -24.15 -11.11
N PHE A 211 -26.29 -23.41 -10.14
CA PHE A 211 -24.86 -23.30 -9.89
C PHE A 211 -24.40 -24.34 -8.87
N THR A 212 -23.12 -24.70 -8.93
CA THR A 212 -22.50 -25.64 -8.01
C THR A 212 -21.25 -25.02 -7.41
N PHE A 213 -21.00 -25.31 -6.14
CA PHE A 213 -19.78 -24.87 -5.48
C PHE A 213 -18.63 -25.80 -5.85
N ARG A 214 -17.52 -25.23 -6.32
CA ARG A 214 -16.31 -26.00 -6.65
C ARG A 214 -15.47 -26.19 -5.39
N ASP A 215 -15.42 -27.43 -4.92
CA ASP A 215 -14.62 -27.79 -3.75
C ASP A 215 -13.11 -27.72 -3.98
N ALA A 216 -12.36 -27.70 -2.88
CA ALA A 216 -10.91 -27.71 -2.86
C ALA A 216 -10.35 -28.87 -3.70
N LYS A 217 -9.55 -28.54 -4.73
CA LYS A 217 -8.89 -29.51 -5.60
C LYS A 217 -7.42 -29.18 -5.73
N VAL A 218 -6.60 -30.23 -5.79
CA VAL A 218 -5.19 -30.11 -6.20
C VAL A 218 -5.15 -29.86 -7.70
N PRO A 219 -4.37 -28.88 -8.20
CA PRO A 219 -4.17 -28.70 -9.63
C PRO A 219 -3.64 -29.98 -10.26
N ARG A 220 -4.15 -30.35 -11.45
CA ARG A 220 -3.62 -31.50 -12.18
C ARG A 220 -2.19 -31.20 -12.63
N THR A 221 -1.22 -31.82 -11.98
CA THR A 221 0.20 -31.82 -12.38
C THR A 221 0.53 -32.90 -13.42
N ARG A 222 -0.45 -33.70 -13.86
CA ARG A 222 -0.21 -34.75 -14.85
C ARG A 222 -0.07 -34.16 -16.26
N PRO A 223 1.02 -34.46 -17.00
CA PRO A 223 1.07 -34.18 -18.43
C PRO A 223 -0.07 -34.93 -19.13
N SER A 224 -0.56 -34.38 -20.24
CA SER A 224 -1.69 -34.98 -20.97
C SER A 224 -1.38 -36.44 -21.30
N ARG A 225 -2.40 -37.32 -21.27
CA ARG A 225 -2.26 -38.75 -21.60
C ARG A 225 -1.63 -38.99 -22.99
N ARG A 226 -1.71 -37.99 -23.88
CA ARG A 226 -1.08 -37.96 -25.20
C ARG A 226 0.45 -37.81 -25.15
N LEU A 227 0.97 -37.09 -24.15
CA LEU A 227 2.42 -36.95 -23.90
C LEU A 227 3.01 -38.19 -23.22
N GLN A 228 2.26 -38.86 -22.34
CA GLN A 228 2.69 -40.09 -21.66
C GLN A 228 2.88 -41.27 -22.62
N GLY A 229 2.12 -41.33 -23.72
CA GLY A 229 2.32 -42.32 -24.78
C GLY A 229 3.60 -42.10 -25.61
N LEU A 230 4.19 -40.90 -25.56
CA LEU A 230 5.42 -40.55 -26.29
C LEU A 230 6.70 -40.77 -25.46
N THR A 231 6.61 -40.68 -24.13
CA THR A 231 7.77 -40.81 -23.22
C THR A 231 7.97 -42.20 -22.63
N GLY A 232 7.06 -43.15 -22.91
CA GLY A 232 7.18 -44.53 -22.42
C GLY A 232 7.05 -44.70 -20.91
N GLU A 233 6.61 -43.66 -20.19
CA GLU A 233 6.43 -43.71 -18.74
C GLU A 233 5.22 -44.59 -18.38
N THR A 234 5.50 -45.76 -17.80
CA THR A 234 4.45 -46.68 -17.33
C THR A 234 3.78 -46.14 -16.05
N PRO A 235 2.48 -46.43 -15.82
CA PRO A 235 1.70 -45.85 -14.72
C PRO A 235 2.14 -46.26 -13.30
N ALA A 236 3.09 -47.20 -13.17
CA ALA A 236 3.38 -47.85 -11.89
C ALA A 236 4.45 -47.14 -11.05
N ALA A 237 5.39 -46.40 -11.67
CA ALA A 237 6.50 -45.77 -10.96
C ALA A 237 6.19 -44.38 -10.37
N ALA A 238 5.01 -43.81 -10.67
CA ALA A 238 4.61 -42.47 -10.22
C ALA A 238 3.54 -42.47 -9.10
N ASN A 239 3.26 -43.62 -8.48
CA ASN A 239 2.30 -43.74 -7.38
C ASN A 239 2.93 -43.48 -5.98
N ASP A 240 4.25 -43.26 -5.91
CA ASP A 240 4.99 -43.07 -4.64
C ASP A 240 5.19 -41.59 -4.23
N SER A 241 4.79 -40.61 -5.06
CA SER A 241 4.60 -39.24 -4.56
C SER A 241 3.28 -39.21 -3.80
N SER A 242 3.37 -39.23 -2.46
CA SER A 242 2.27 -39.11 -1.50
C SER A 242 1.02 -38.40 -2.06
N GLN A 243 -0.15 -39.01 -1.88
CA GLN A 243 -1.44 -38.36 -2.13
C GLN A 243 -1.53 -37.09 -1.27
N GLN A 244 -1.02 -35.96 -1.74
CA GLN A 244 -1.20 -34.67 -1.07
C GLN A 244 -2.70 -34.40 -1.05
N THR A 245 -3.27 -34.36 0.16
CA THR A 245 -4.67 -33.96 0.34
C THR A 245 -4.83 -32.54 -0.21
N ALA A 246 -5.99 -32.19 -0.75
CA ALA A 246 -6.26 -30.81 -1.18
C ALA A 246 -5.91 -29.78 -0.08
N LYS A 247 -6.20 -30.14 1.18
CA LYS A 247 -5.82 -29.37 2.37
C LYS A 247 -4.31 -29.17 2.53
N ASP A 248 -3.50 -30.20 2.30
CA ASP A 248 -2.04 -30.11 2.37
C ASP A 248 -1.47 -29.23 1.24
N TYR A 249 -2.05 -29.32 0.03
CA TYR A 249 -1.68 -28.47 -1.09
C TYR A 249 -1.88 -26.99 -0.76
N PHE A 250 -3.06 -26.62 -0.25
CA PHE A 250 -3.34 -25.24 0.16
C PHE A 250 -2.48 -24.80 1.35
N ARG A 251 -2.17 -25.70 2.30
CA ARG A 251 -1.27 -25.40 3.42
C ARG A 251 0.13 -25.03 2.95
N ILE A 252 0.72 -25.85 2.09
CA ILE A 252 2.13 -25.70 1.70
C ILE A 252 2.26 -24.64 0.60
N THR A 253 1.53 -24.83 -0.51
CA THR A 253 1.71 -24.05 -1.75
C THR A 253 1.09 -22.67 -1.68
N VAL A 254 0.01 -22.51 -0.92
CA VAL A 254 -0.67 -21.21 -0.79
C VAL A 254 -0.30 -20.57 0.54
N TYR A 255 -0.65 -21.17 1.68
CA TYR A 255 -0.55 -20.51 2.97
C TYR A 255 0.89 -20.23 3.41
N TYR A 256 1.73 -21.26 3.57
CA TYR A 256 3.11 -21.08 4.01
C TYR A 256 3.94 -20.30 2.99
N THR A 257 3.80 -20.62 1.70
CA THR A 257 4.49 -19.88 0.63
C THR A 257 4.13 -18.39 0.65
N THR A 258 2.86 -18.05 0.94
CA THR A 258 2.44 -16.65 1.08
C THR A 258 3.10 -15.96 2.27
N ILE A 259 3.07 -16.58 3.44
CA ILE A 259 3.65 -15.98 4.65
C ILE A 259 5.16 -15.82 4.47
N ASP A 260 5.85 -16.86 4.02
CA ASP A 260 7.30 -16.88 3.83
C ASP A 260 7.72 -15.80 2.83
N LYS A 261 6.99 -15.65 1.73
CA LYS A 261 7.27 -14.63 0.73
C LYS A 261 6.99 -13.22 1.26
N VAL A 262 5.87 -12.97 1.94
CA VAL A 262 5.56 -11.63 2.48
C VAL A 262 6.58 -11.23 3.53
N VAL A 263 6.93 -12.13 4.44
CA VAL A 263 7.94 -11.89 5.47
C VAL A 263 9.30 -11.59 4.82
N SER A 264 9.74 -12.41 3.87
CA SER A 264 11.01 -12.23 3.18
C SER A 264 11.07 -10.90 2.40
N GLU A 265 9.97 -10.52 1.72
CA GLU A 265 9.90 -9.26 0.97
C GLU A 265 9.87 -8.03 1.89
N LEU A 266 9.22 -8.11 3.06
CA LEU A 266 9.23 -7.03 4.04
C LEU A 266 10.65 -6.86 4.63
N GLN A 267 11.26 -7.94 5.12
CA GLN A 267 12.61 -7.90 5.69
C GLN A 267 13.64 -7.37 4.69
N SER A 268 13.70 -7.96 3.49
CA SER A 268 14.67 -7.57 2.46
C SER A 268 14.57 -6.08 2.06
N ARG A 269 13.35 -5.51 2.05
CA ARG A 269 13.11 -4.13 1.61
C ARG A 269 13.28 -3.11 2.72
N PHE A 270 12.97 -3.45 3.96
CA PHE A 270 13.15 -2.58 5.12
C PHE A 270 14.55 -2.68 5.76
N GLU A 271 15.36 -3.67 5.38
CA GLU A 271 16.78 -3.76 5.80
C GLU A 271 17.74 -3.01 4.85
N GLY A 272 17.32 -2.67 3.62
CA GLY A 272 18.19 -2.03 2.61
C GLY A 272 18.24 -0.49 2.64
N ASN A 273 19.30 0.10 2.04
CA ASN A 273 19.51 1.55 1.76
C ASN A 273 19.86 2.48 2.94
N ASP A 274 21.06 2.32 3.52
CA ASP A 274 21.60 3.27 4.53
C ASP A 274 20.61 3.54 5.70
N GLN A 275 19.71 2.59 5.93
CA GLN A 275 18.60 2.70 6.89
C GLN A 275 19.13 2.74 8.31
N GLU A 276 20.28 2.12 8.57
CA GLU A 276 21.02 2.23 9.82
C GLU A 276 21.36 3.69 10.16
N VAL A 277 21.88 4.45 9.18
CA VAL A 277 22.20 5.88 9.37
C VAL A 277 20.93 6.70 9.55
N LEU A 278 19.86 6.38 8.83
CA LEU A 278 18.57 7.06 8.98
C LEU A 278 17.91 6.78 10.35
N CYS A 279 17.95 5.54 10.82
CA CYS A 279 17.48 5.14 12.14
C CYS A 279 18.30 5.82 13.23
N ALA A 280 19.63 5.83 13.07
CA ALA A 280 20.54 6.51 13.99
C ALA A 280 20.25 8.02 14.06
N LEU A 281 20.05 8.69 12.92
CA LEU A 281 19.60 10.09 12.88
C LEU A 281 18.27 10.28 13.61
N GLY A 282 17.30 9.39 13.36
CA GLY A 282 16.02 9.39 14.05
C GLY A 282 16.18 9.27 15.55
N GLU A 283 16.98 8.33 16.03
CA GLU A 283 17.16 8.07 17.45
C GLU A 283 17.84 9.22 18.18
N ILE A 284 18.82 9.87 17.55
CA ILE A 284 19.48 11.05 18.11
C ILE A 284 18.46 12.18 18.35
N ILE A 285 17.52 12.37 17.43
CA ILE A 285 16.57 13.49 17.47
C ILE A 285 15.33 13.19 18.32
N PHE A 286 14.82 11.95 18.26
CA PHE A 286 13.55 11.58 18.87
C PHE A 286 13.70 10.91 20.24
N SER A 287 14.86 10.35 20.59
CA SER A 287 15.07 9.68 21.88
C SER A 287 15.59 10.64 22.95
N HIS A 288 15.33 10.31 24.22
CA HIS A 288 15.86 11.05 25.38
C HIS A 288 17.35 10.80 25.66
N SER A 289 17.86 9.64 25.23
CA SER A 289 19.25 9.24 25.42
C SER A 289 19.66 8.32 24.27
N PRO A 290 20.18 8.84 23.14
CA PRO A 290 20.71 7.95 22.11
C PRO A 290 21.93 7.20 22.64
N SER A 291 22.05 5.94 22.25
CA SER A 291 23.27 5.18 22.50
C SER A 291 24.44 5.78 21.73
N ILE A 292 25.63 5.78 22.33
CA ILE A 292 26.90 6.17 21.67
C ILE A 292 27.10 5.39 20.36
N ASN A 293 26.61 4.15 20.31
CA ASN A 293 26.68 3.29 19.13
C ASN A 293 25.91 3.85 17.91
N ASN A 294 24.94 4.74 18.12
CA ASN A 294 24.15 5.37 17.06
C ASN A 294 24.71 6.74 16.67
N ILE A 295 25.56 7.34 17.50
CA ILE A 295 26.24 8.61 17.19
C ILE A 295 27.40 8.37 16.21
N GLN A 296 28.12 7.26 16.35
CA GLN A 296 29.29 6.94 15.53
C GLN A 296 29.00 6.80 14.02
N PRO A 297 27.93 6.09 13.58
CA PRO A 297 27.58 5.99 12.16
C PRO A 297 27.26 7.35 11.55
N VAL A 298 26.54 8.21 12.27
CA VAL A 298 26.17 9.57 11.82
C VAL A 298 27.39 10.49 11.76
N SER A 299 28.24 10.43 12.78
CA SER A 299 29.53 11.14 12.85
C SER A 299 30.41 10.80 11.66
N ASN A 300 30.59 9.50 11.38
CA ASN A 300 31.42 9.02 10.28
C ASN A 300 30.84 9.38 8.91
N PHE A 301 29.52 9.31 8.74
CA PHE A 301 28.87 9.55 7.45
C PHE A 301 28.80 11.03 7.10
N TYR A 302 28.48 11.90 8.06
CA TYR A 302 28.28 13.34 7.83
C TYR A 302 29.45 14.22 8.28
N GLY A 303 30.50 13.65 8.86
CA GLY A 303 31.67 14.38 9.35
C GLY A 303 31.33 15.33 10.51
N VAL A 304 30.52 14.86 11.47
CA VAL A 304 30.05 15.66 12.60
C VAL A 304 30.79 15.25 13.87
N GLU A 305 31.25 16.20 14.70
CA GLU A 305 32.00 15.89 15.92
C GLU A 305 31.13 15.17 16.98
N SER A 306 31.41 13.87 17.17
CA SER A 306 30.69 12.98 18.10
C SER A 306 30.64 13.49 19.55
N GLN A 307 31.71 14.15 20.01
CA GLN A 307 31.80 14.72 21.36
C GLN A 307 30.83 15.89 21.55
N MET A 308 30.77 16.80 20.58
CA MET A 308 29.87 17.97 20.63
C MET A 308 28.40 17.56 20.53
N LEU A 309 28.11 16.55 19.69
CA LEU A 309 26.78 15.97 19.54
C LEU A 309 26.28 15.30 20.83
N SER A 310 27.18 14.65 21.57
CA SER A 310 26.86 14.01 22.86
C SER A 310 26.59 15.04 23.96
N ILE A 311 27.27 16.18 23.92
CA ILE A 311 27.11 17.30 24.87
C ILE A 311 25.84 18.09 24.57
N GLU A 312 25.58 18.38 23.29
CA GLU A 312 24.41 19.15 22.85
C GLU A 312 23.09 18.40 22.98
N ASN A 313 23.11 17.08 23.13
CA ASN A 313 21.88 16.27 23.24
C ASN A 313 21.21 16.31 24.62
N TYR A 314 21.40 17.42 25.34
CA TYR A 314 20.80 17.67 26.64
C TYR A 314 19.31 17.99 26.51
N ASP A 315 18.55 17.63 27.55
CA ASP A 315 17.10 17.49 27.56
C ASP A 315 16.31 18.70 27.02
N CYS A 316 16.05 18.71 25.72
CA CYS A 316 15.20 19.71 25.07
C CYS A 316 13.72 19.34 25.26
N GLY A 317 13.25 19.33 26.51
CA GLY A 317 11.84 19.30 26.89
C GLY A 317 10.97 18.13 26.39
N ASP A 318 9.69 18.21 26.79
CA ASP A 318 8.65 17.17 26.79
C ASP A 318 8.58 16.29 25.52
N PRO A 319 8.68 14.94 25.63
CA PRO A 319 8.64 14.01 24.49
C PRO A 319 7.39 14.16 23.60
N CYS A 320 6.29 14.67 24.14
CA CYS A 320 5.03 14.77 23.42
C CYS A 320 5.06 15.74 22.21
N GLN A 321 6.07 16.64 22.12
CA GLN A 321 6.23 17.56 20.98
C GLN A 321 7.16 17.04 19.86
N ARG A 322 7.92 15.96 20.09
CA ARG A 322 8.97 15.44 19.17
C ARG A 322 8.41 14.51 18.07
N LYS A 323 7.27 14.83 17.46
CA LYS A 323 6.62 13.92 16.48
C LYS A 323 7.20 13.99 15.07
N ASN A 324 7.79 15.11 14.68
CA ASN A 324 8.29 15.34 13.33
C ASN A 324 9.55 16.22 13.35
N ALA A 325 10.59 15.79 12.62
CA ALA A 325 11.85 16.51 12.50
C ALA A 325 11.66 17.97 12.03
N ALA A 326 10.70 18.23 11.13
CA ALA A 326 10.41 19.58 10.65
C ALA A 326 9.83 20.49 11.75
N VAL A 327 9.04 19.93 12.67
CA VAL A 327 8.50 20.67 13.82
C VAL A 327 9.63 21.01 14.78
N ILE A 328 10.53 20.05 15.05
CA ILE A 328 11.69 20.26 15.92
C ILE A 328 12.59 21.37 15.38
N VAL A 329 12.95 21.31 14.10
CA VAL A 329 13.79 22.36 13.45
C VAL A 329 13.13 23.74 13.55
N LYS A 330 11.81 23.82 13.36
CA LYS A 330 11.06 25.08 13.48
C LYS A 330 11.08 25.61 14.92
N THR A 331 10.84 24.75 15.90
CA THR A 331 10.87 25.13 17.33
C THR A 331 12.26 25.58 17.75
N MET A 332 13.32 24.88 17.33
CA MET A 332 14.71 25.27 17.61
C MET A 332 15.04 26.65 17.04
N HIS A 333 14.55 26.96 15.83
CA HIS A 333 14.76 28.27 15.24
C HIS A 333 13.98 29.37 15.96
N GLN A 334 12.70 29.13 16.29
CA GLN A 334 11.86 30.10 17.00
C GLN A 334 12.37 30.45 18.40
N ASN A 335 13.03 29.50 19.08
CA ASN A 335 13.57 29.68 20.42
C ASN A 335 15.04 30.12 20.44
N GLY A 336 15.67 30.39 19.28
CA GLY A 336 17.10 30.76 19.22
C GLY A 336 18.07 29.62 19.56
N LEU A 337 17.60 28.38 19.71
CA LEU A 337 18.41 27.21 20.06
C LEU A 337 19.38 26.78 18.95
N HIS A 338 19.18 27.26 17.73
CA HIS A 338 20.05 26.98 16.59
C HIS A 338 21.47 27.57 16.73
N ASP A 339 21.62 28.67 17.47
CA ASP A 339 22.93 29.28 17.76
C ASP A 339 23.62 28.62 18.95
N ILE A 340 22.84 28.06 19.88
CA ILE A 340 23.33 27.42 21.11
C ILE A 340 23.70 25.95 20.86
N LEU A 341 22.91 25.26 20.03
CA LEU A 341 23.06 23.84 19.69
C LEU A 341 23.23 23.65 18.17
N PRO A 342 24.31 24.18 17.57
CA PRO A 342 24.51 24.19 16.12
C PRO A 342 24.65 22.78 15.53
N VAL A 343 25.25 21.84 16.27
CA VAL A 343 25.46 20.47 15.81
C VAL A 343 24.13 19.71 15.78
N LEU A 344 23.34 19.79 16.86
CA LEU A 344 22.01 19.19 16.93
C LEU A 344 21.06 19.79 15.89
N TYR A 345 21.10 21.11 15.69
CA TYR A 345 20.31 21.79 14.66
C TYR A 345 20.67 21.31 13.25
N LYS A 346 21.97 21.09 12.97
CA LYS A 346 22.45 20.54 11.69
C LYS A 346 21.92 19.12 11.46
N VAL A 347 21.98 18.26 12.47
CA VAL A 347 21.48 16.87 12.41
C VAL A 347 19.95 16.84 12.23
N ALA A 348 19.22 17.65 13.00
CA ALA A 348 17.78 17.82 12.86
C ALA A 348 17.37 18.32 11.47
N SER A 349 18.14 19.27 10.92
CA SER A 349 17.94 19.79 9.56
C SER A 349 18.22 18.76 8.49
N ILE A 350 19.20 17.88 8.67
CA ILE A 350 19.48 16.76 7.76
C ILE A 350 18.30 15.80 7.76
N LEU A 351 17.84 15.34 8.93
CA LEU A 351 16.71 14.41 9.00
C LEU A 351 15.43 15.01 8.40
N ALA A 352 15.16 16.30 8.64
CA ALA A 352 14.01 17.00 8.07
C ALA A 352 14.05 17.14 6.53
N ARG A 353 15.23 17.03 5.92
CA ARG A 353 15.42 17.12 4.45
C ARG A 353 15.37 15.76 3.75
N ILE A 354 15.55 14.65 4.47
CA ILE A 354 15.52 13.30 3.87
C ILE A 354 14.07 12.89 3.60
N PRO A 355 13.70 12.58 2.34
CA PRO A 355 12.33 12.24 1.98
C PRO A 355 12.02 10.76 2.29
N ALA A 356 11.96 10.39 3.57
CA ALA A 356 11.54 9.03 3.98
C ALA A 356 10.06 8.75 3.61
N THR A 357 9.24 9.81 3.49
CA THR A 357 7.87 9.75 2.97
C THR A 357 7.76 10.56 1.68
N SER A 358 7.42 9.88 0.58
CA SER A 358 7.09 10.56 -0.69
C SER A 358 5.60 10.86 -0.85
N CYS A 359 4.76 10.55 0.15
CA CYS A 359 3.30 10.74 0.07
C CYS A 359 2.91 12.18 -0.31
N SER A 360 3.64 13.20 0.20
CA SER A 360 3.39 14.59 -0.20
C SER A 360 3.84 14.90 -1.64
N ALA A 361 4.96 14.33 -2.08
CA ALA A 361 5.41 14.43 -3.46
C ALA A 361 4.44 13.71 -4.43
N GLU A 362 3.90 12.56 -4.05
CA GLU A 362 2.87 11.84 -4.83
C GLU A 362 1.56 12.63 -4.96
N ARG A 363 1.14 13.33 -3.90
CA ARG A 363 0.01 14.28 -3.96
C ARG A 363 0.27 15.39 -4.97
N SER A 364 1.51 15.87 -5.06
CA SER A 364 1.94 16.89 -6.03
C SER A 364 1.89 16.38 -7.48
N PHE A 365 2.35 15.15 -7.74
CA PHE A 365 2.21 14.52 -9.06
C PHE A 365 0.74 14.27 -9.43
N SER A 366 -0.11 13.93 -8.47
CA SER A 366 -1.55 13.80 -8.70
C SER A 366 -2.22 15.14 -9.03
N ALA A 367 -1.76 16.24 -8.44
CA ALA A 367 -2.18 17.59 -8.83
C ALA A 367 -1.76 17.90 -10.28
N LEU A 368 -0.52 17.57 -10.66
CA LEU A 368 -0.05 17.74 -12.05
C LEU A 368 -0.93 17.00 -13.07
N ARG A 369 -1.37 15.77 -12.78
CA ARG A 369 -2.30 15.03 -13.66
C ARG A 369 -3.65 15.72 -13.84
N ARG A 370 -4.12 16.47 -12.85
CA ARG A 370 -5.35 17.28 -12.93
C ARG A 370 -5.15 18.61 -13.67
N ILE A 371 -3.94 19.17 -13.60
CA ILE A 371 -3.59 20.43 -14.28
C ILE A 371 -3.32 20.19 -15.76
N LYS A 372 -2.56 19.15 -16.08
CA LYS A 372 -2.14 18.79 -17.43
C LYS A 372 -3.21 17.93 -18.11
N THR A 373 -4.26 18.58 -18.58
CA THR A 373 -5.33 17.96 -19.37
C THR A 373 -5.05 18.07 -20.87
N PHE A 374 -5.79 17.32 -21.69
CA PHE A 374 -5.68 17.37 -23.15
C PHE A 374 -5.82 18.81 -23.71
N LEU A 375 -6.72 19.60 -23.14
CA LEU A 375 -6.95 21.01 -23.50
C LEU A 375 -5.82 21.96 -23.09
N ARG A 376 -4.86 21.51 -22.28
CA ARG A 376 -3.70 22.29 -21.79
C ARG A 376 -2.37 21.66 -22.21
N SER A 377 -2.38 20.87 -23.27
CA SER A 377 -1.21 20.15 -23.78
C SER A 377 -0.13 21.07 -24.36
N THR A 378 -0.50 22.27 -24.83
CA THR A 378 0.41 23.29 -25.38
C THR A 378 1.03 24.22 -24.33
N MET A 379 0.76 24.00 -23.05
CA MET A 379 1.26 24.86 -21.98
C MET A 379 2.77 24.69 -21.77
N GLY A 380 3.50 25.80 -21.77
CA GLY A 380 4.94 25.84 -21.48
C GLY A 380 5.28 25.42 -20.04
N GLN A 381 6.53 25.00 -19.83
CA GLN A 381 7.00 24.42 -18.57
C GLN A 381 6.91 25.39 -17.39
N ASP A 382 7.24 26.67 -17.61
CA ASP A 382 7.19 27.69 -16.55
C ASP A 382 5.77 27.90 -16.04
N ARG A 383 4.81 28.04 -16.96
CA ARG A 383 3.39 28.20 -16.62
C ARG A 383 2.84 26.95 -15.91
N LEU A 384 3.23 25.75 -16.36
CA LEU A 384 2.87 24.50 -15.69
C LEU A 384 3.40 24.48 -14.26
N SER A 385 4.67 24.85 -14.07
CA SER A 385 5.32 24.89 -12.75
C SER A 385 4.62 25.86 -11.81
N SER A 386 4.35 27.09 -12.24
CA SER A 386 3.66 28.10 -11.42
C SER A 386 2.24 27.65 -11.04
N ILE A 387 1.47 27.11 -11.99
CA ILE A 387 0.10 26.63 -11.69
C ILE A 387 0.14 25.41 -10.77
N ALA A 388 1.14 24.54 -10.92
CA ALA A 388 1.33 23.40 -10.03
C ALA A 388 1.53 23.86 -8.58
N VAL A 389 2.43 24.83 -8.34
CA VAL A 389 2.65 25.39 -7.01
C VAL A 389 1.37 25.96 -6.41
N ILE A 390 0.62 26.77 -7.17
CA ILE A 390 -0.65 27.36 -6.71
C ILE A 390 -1.68 26.28 -6.36
N ASN A 391 -1.76 25.21 -7.15
CA ASN A 391 -2.73 24.14 -6.92
C ASN A 391 -2.35 23.26 -5.71
N ILE A 392 -1.06 22.91 -5.60
CA ILE A 392 -0.52 22.09 -4.50
C ILE A 392 -0.68 22.86 -3.18
N GLU A 393 -0.25 24.12 -3.17
CA GLU A 393 -0.30 25.00 -1.99
C GLU A 393 -1.57 25.85 -1.94
N ARG A 394 -2.70 25.33 -2.44
CA ARG A 394 -3.96 26.08 -2.56
C ARG A 394 -4.40 26.74 -1.25
N LYS A 395 -4.18 26.08 -0.10
CA LYS A 395 -4.51 26.66 1.21
C LYS A 395 -3.70 27.94 1.48
N TYR A 396 -2.40 27.90 1.23
CA TYR A 396 -1.52 29.06 1.40
C TYR A 396 -1.81 30.13 0.35
N ALA A 397 -2.02 29.74 -0.91
CA ALA A 397 -2.39 30.64 -1.99
C ALA A 397 -3.70 31.39 -1.67
N ASN A 398 -4.75 30.69 -1.22
CA ASN A 398 -6.01 31.32 -0.82
C ASN A 398 -5.82 32.30 0.35
N LYS A 399 -5.02 31.93 1.36
CA LYS A 399 -4.72 32.81 2.50
C LYS A 399 -3.98 34.07 2.05
N THR A 400 -3.01 33.92 1.15
CA THR A 400 -2.25 35.04 0.57
C THR A 400 -3.15 35.93 -0.28
N MET A 401 -4.04 35.34 -1.10
CA MET A 401 -5.02 36.12 -1.86
C MET A 401 -6.00 36.87 -0.98
N GLN A 402 -6.38 36.33 0.18
CA GLN A 402 -7.26 37.04 1.13
C GLN A 402 -6.55 38.19 1.83
N ASN A 403 -5.29 37.98 2.25
CA ASN A 403 -4.56 38.94 3.07
C ASN A 403 -3.85 40.04 2.26
N ASP A 404 -3.36 39.72 1.06
CA ASP A 404 -2.41 40.55 0.32
C ASP A 404 -2.93 40.94 -1.09
N MET A 405 -4.24 40.85 -1.34
CA MET A 405 -4.80 41.09 -2.69
C MET A 405 -4.38 42.44 -3.29
N GLN A 406 -4.52 43.53 -2.52
CA GLN A 406 -4.15 44.87 -2.97
C GLN A 406 -2.66 44.96 -3.29
N ARG A 407 -1.81 44.42 -2.43
CA ARG A 407 -0.37 44.37 -2.67
C ARG A 407 -0.01 43.61 -3.95
N ILE A 408 -0.72 42.52 -4.24
CA ILE A 408 -0.54 41.76 -5.50
C ILE A 408 -0.95 42.61 -6.71
N ILE A 409 -2.06 43.34 -6.61
CA ILE A 409 -2.53 44.25 -7.67
C ILE A 409 -1.51 45.37 -7.90
N ASP A 410 -0.97 45.96 -6.85
CA ASP A 410 0.01 47.06 -6.93
C ASP A 410 1.34 46.58 -7.54
N ILE A 411 1.81 45.40 -7.13
CA ILE A 411 3.00 44.75 -7.71
C ILE A 411 2.77 44.41 -9.19
N PHE A 412 1.57 43.97 -9.56
CA PHE A 412 1.27 43.69 -10.96
C PHE A 412 1.14 44.99 -11.77
N GLY A 413 0.53 46.03 -11.20
CA GLY A 413 0.35 47.34 -11.80
C GLY A 413 1.66 48.07 -12.07
N SER A 414 2.67 47.89 -11.21
CA SER A 414 4.01 48.47 -11.35
C SER A 414 4.91 47.77 -12.37
N ARG A 415 4.52 46.61 -12.92
CA ARG A 415 5.32 45.90 -13.94
C ARG A 415 5.12 46.47 -15.35
N SER A 416 6.22 46.55 -16.11
CA SER A 416 6.21 46.80 -17.56
C SER A 416 5.86 45.53 -18.35
N ASN A 417 5.32 45.66 -19.58
CA ASN A 417 4.93 44.55 -20.46
C ASN A 417 3.87 43.59 -19.87
N ARG A 418 2.84 44.13 -19.22
CA ARG A 418 1.72 43.34 -18.65
C ARG A 418 0.97 42.47 -19.68
N SER A 419 0.95 42.88 -20.95
CA SER A 419 0.25 42.16 -22.03
C SER A 419 0.81 40.77 -22.33
N SER A 420 2.11 40.52 -22.10
CA SER A 420 2.74 39.22 -22.35
C SER A 420 2.35 38.12 -21.36
N TYR A 421 1.54 38.43 -20.36
CA TYR A 421 1.06 37.47 -19.36
C TYR A 421 -0.38 37.00 -19.60
N PHE A 422 -1.11 37.64 -20.50
CA PHE A 422 -2.51 37.33 -20.81
C PHE A 422 -2.70 36.53 -22.12
N PHE A 423 -1.66 36.50 -22.96
CA PHE A 423 -1.59 35.80 -24.23
C PHE A 423 -0.33 34.93 -24.25
#